data_AF-A0A0L0ERY8-F1
#
_entry.id   AF-A0A0L0ERY8-F1
#
_cell.length_a   1.000
_cell.length_b   1.000
_cell.length_c   1.000
_cell.angle_alpha   90.00
_cell.angle_beta   90.00
_cell.angle_gamma   90.00
#
_symmetry.space_group_name_H-M   'P 1'
#
loop_
_entity.id
_entity.type
_entity.pdbx_description
1 polymer ?
#
loop_
_entity_poly.entity_id
_entity_poly.type
_entity_poly.pdbx_seq_one_letter_code
_entity_poly.pdbx_strand_id
1 'polypeptide(L)'
;MVYDKVDYTKYSLEDLYCAYESIDKEKYPERASEIESYILKLGGSIGSTEPETVNFKSCTARQVKKLFYSGLSKEEVYRKLSTENYNPVKVSRVLSQILEKDTLQMNKKVHIGFVISLCVFYLTHLAILIIGNGLTSSLSEVLFYSVLGLIIPSIVVFTIYKGHIGGFYLLCFFLFKGVLDDLAIFEQNPFVISVAVSFNVVLFCFAVYVKNRLYPYQSFFHNKKDIHGNYVFKSNK
;
A
#
# COMPACT_ATOMS: atom_id res chain seq x y z
N MET A 1 -27.21 16.53 -30.32
CA MET A 1 -26.52 16.53 -29.02
C MET A 1 -25.04 16.71 -29.31
N VAL A 2 -24.43 17.74 -28.73
CA VAL A 2 -22.99 17.99 -28.86
C VAL A 2 -22.28 16.90 -28.07
N TYR A 3 -21.54 16.02 -28.74
CA TYR A 3 -20.70 15.05 -28.05
C TYR A 3 -19.54 15.79 -27.40
N ASP A 4 -19.44 15.74 -26.06
CA ASP A 4 -18.23 16.15 -25.37
C ASP A 4 -17.07 15.33 -25.92
N LYS A 5 -16.14 16.02 -26.59
CA LYS A 5 -14.99 15.41 -27.23
C LYS A 5 -14.06 14.90 -26.13
N VAL A 6 -14.06 13.59 -25.91
CA VAL A 6 -13.18 12.95 -24.92
C VAL A 6 -11.74 12.98 -25.45
N ASP A 7 -10.84 13.57 -24.67
CA ASP A 7 -9.43 13.65 -25.00
C ASP A 7 -8.70 12.33 -24.67
N TYR A 8 -8.64 11.42 -25.65
CA TYR A 8 -8.04 10.09 -25.51
C TYR A 8 -6.51 10.09 -25.36
N THR A 9 -5.83 11.23 -25.51
CA THR A 9 -4.36 11.31 -25.42
C THR A 9 -3.80 11.06 -24.02
N LYS A 10 -4.63 11.13 -22.99
CA LYS A 10 -4.25 11.00 -21.57
C LYS A 10 -4.45 9.59 -21.01
N TYR A 11 -5.04 8.69 -21.77
CA TYR A 11 -5.43 7.35 -21.31
C TYR A 11 -4.31 6.34 -21.54
N SER A 12 -4.17 5.39 -20.62
CA SER A 12 -3.25 4.27 -20.78
C SER A 12 -3.75 3.30 -21.86
N LEU A 13 -2.87 2.43 -22.35
CA LEU A 13 -3.26 1.44 -23.36
C LEU A 13 -4.36 0.50 -22.82
N GLU A 14 -4.29 0.13 -21.55
CA GLU A 14 -5.31 -0.67 -20.87
C GLU A 14 -6.67 0.03 -20.79
N ASP A 15 -6.69 1.33 -20.47
CA ASP A 15 -7.92 2.12 -20.41
C ASP A 15 -8.56 2.24 -21.80
N LEU A 16 -7.73 2.39 -22.85
CA LEU A 16 -8.20 2.46 -24.23
C LEU A 16 -8.80 1.14 -24.70
N TYR A 17 -8.22 -0.02 -24.34
CA TYR A 17 -8.84 -1.33 -24.61
C TYR A 17 -10.18 -1.49 -23.90
N CYS A 18 -10.26 -1.12 -22.61
CA CYS A 18 -11.53 -1.16 -21.87
C CYS A 18 -12.59 -0.24 -22.49
N ALA A 19 -12.19 0.95 -22.94
CA ALA A 19 -13.07 1.87 -23.66
C ALA A 19 -13.51 1.33 -25.03
N TYR A 20 -12.61 0.64 -25.74
CA TYR A 20 -12.92 0.02 -27.04
C TYR A 20 -13.82 -1.22 -26.93
N GLU A 21 -13.72 -1.97 -25.83
CA GLU A 21 -14.60 -3.13 -25.57
C GLU A 21 -15.98 -2.73 -25.05
N SER A 22 -16.05 -1.66 -24.24
CA SER A 22 -17.31 -1.20 -23.64
C SER A 22 -18.17 -0.33 -24.56
N ILE A 23 -17.63 0.11 -25.71
CA ILE A 23 -18.39 0.92 -26.66
C ILE A 23 -19.31 0.06 -27.52
N ASP A 24 -20.56 0.52 -27.65
CA ASP A 24 -21.50 -0.02 -28.63
C ASP A 24 -21.07 0.45 -30.04
N LYS A 25 -20.41 -0.45 -30.77
CA LYS A 25 -19.79 -0.17 -32.07
C LYS A 25 -20.81 0.04 -33.19
N GLU A 26 -22.01 -0.51 -33.04
CA GLU A 26 -23.10 -0.32 -34.00
C GLU A 26 -23.72 1.06 -33.83
N LYS A 27 -23.83 1.52 -32.58
CA LYS A 27 -24.40 2.83 -32.26
C LYS A 27 -23.40 3.99 -32.41
N TYR A 28 -22.10 3.74 -32.20
CA TYR A 28 -21.05 4.76 -32.17
C TYR A 28 -19.77 4.36 -32.94
N PRO A 29 -19.85 4.14 -34.26
CA PRO A 29 -18.73 3.66 -35.06
C PRO A 29 -17.54 4.63 -35.10
N GLU A 30 -17.80 5.94 -35.21
CA GLU A 30 -16.72 6.96 -35.27
C GLU A 30 -15.86 6.99 -34.00
N ARG A 31 -16.50 6.80 -32.84
CA ARG A 31 -15.82 6.80 -31.54
C ARG A 31 -15.03 5.51 -31.32
N ALA A 32 -15.52 4.38 -31.82
CA ALA A 32 -14.76 3.14 -31.85
C ALA A 32 -13.49 3.29 -32.73
N SER A 33 -13.62 3.87 -33.92
CA SER A 33 -12.48 4.14 -34.81
C SER A 33 -11.47 5.14 -34.23
N GLU A 34 -11.95 6.16 -33.50
CA GLU A 34 -11.07 7.11 -32.81
C GLU A 34 -10.21 6.40 -31.76
N ILE A 35 -10.83 5.63 -30.86
CA ILE A 35 -10.13 4.86 -29.81
C ILE A 35 -9.15 3.86 -30.43
N GLU A 36 -9.55 3.17 -31.50
CA GLU A 36 -8.70 2.26 -32.25
C GLU A 36 -7.45 2.94 -32.82
N SER A 37 -7.60 4.14 -33.39
CA SER A 37 -6.47 4.91 -33.90
C SER A 37 -5.46 5.28 -32.79
N TYR A 38 -5.94 5.50 -31.57
CA TYR A 38 -5.08 5.77 -30.41
C TYR A 38 -4.39 4.53 -29.88
N ILE A 39 -5.09 3.38 -29.85
CA ILE A 39 -4.50 2.08 -29.53
C ILE A 39 -3.34 1.78 -30.49
N LEU A 40 -3.55 1.95 -31.80
CA LEU A 40 -2.52 1.73 -32.81
C LEU A 40 -1.33 2.71 -32.68
N LYS A 41 -1.59 3.99 -32.38
CA LYS A 41 -0.53 4.99 -32.15
C LYS A 41 0.34 4.67 -30.94
N LEU A 42 -0.21 4.00 -29.93
CA LEU A 42 0.51 3.54 -28.74
C LEU A 42 1.14 2.15 -28.92
N GLY A 43 1.07 1.58 -30.12
CA GLY A 43 1.66 0.27 -30.45
C GLY A 43 0.81 -0.94 -30.07
N GLY A 44 -0.48 -0.75 -29.77
CA GLY A 44 -1.44 -1.83 -29.60
C GLY A 44 -1.93 -2.41 -30.94
N SER A 45 -2.67 -3.53 -30.90
CA SER A 45 -3.27 -4.16 -32.07
C SER A 45 -4.74 -4.49 -31.79
N ILE A 46 -5.59 -4.36 -32.82
CA ILE A 46 -7.02 -4.68 -32.74
C ILE A 46 -7.32 -5.71 -33.83
N GLY A 47 -7.75 -6.90 -33.41
CA GLY A 47 -8.01 -8.03 -34.30
C GLY A 47 -6.94 -9.13 -34.19
N SER A 48 -7.41 -10.31 -33.78
CA SER A 48 -6.70 -11.61 -33.70
C SER A 48 -5.42 -11.65 -32.86
N THR A 49 -5.61 -11.76 -31.55
CA THR A 49 -5.40 -13.01 -30.80
C THR A 49 -6.07 -12.80 -29.44
N GLU A 50 -6.70 -13.83 -28.87
CA GLU A 50 -6.78 -13.92 -27.40
C GLU A 50 -5.45 -13.41 -26.86
N PRO A 51 -5.37 -12.50 -25.87
CA PRO A 51 -4.10 -11.97 -25.41
C PRO A 51 -3.20 -13.18 -25.24
N GLU A 52 -2.17 -13.34 -26.11
CA GLU A 52 -1.31 -14.52 -26.09
C GLU A 52 -0.99 -14.66 -24.62
N THR A 53 -1.50 -15.72 -23.99
CA THR A 53 -1.40 -15.81 -22.54
C THR A 53 0.08 -16.01 -22.33
N VAL A 54 0.81 -14.91 -22.14
CA VAL A 54 2.26 -14.92 -22.03
C VAL A 54 2.49 -15.81 -20.85
N ASN A 55 2.96 -17.03 -21.14
CA ASN A 55 2.97 -18.10 -20.16
C ASN A 55 4.17 -17.83 -19.26
N PHE A 56 3.99 -16.87 -18.36
CA PHE A 56 5.03 -16.39 -17.49
C PHE A 56 5.40 -17.50 -16.53
N LYS A 57 6.71 -17.76 -16.42
CA LYS A 57 7.21 -18.63 -15.35
C LYS A 57 6.81 -18.02 -14.01
N SER A 58 6.25 -18.85 -13.12
CA SER A 58 5.97 -18.42 -11.77
C SER A 58 7.28 -18.24 -11.01
N CYS A 59 7.63 -17.00 -10.65
CA CYS A 59 8.77 -16.76 -9.76
C CYS A 59 8.34 -17.02 -8.32
N THR A 60 9.21 -17.69 -7.54
CA THR A 60 9.00 -17.82 -6.08
C THR A 60 9.69 -16.66 -5.35
N ALA A 61 9.10 -16.21 -4.24
CA ALA A 61 9.69 -15.13 -3.43
C ALA A 61 11.11 -15.48 -2.94
N ARG A 62 11.42 -16.77 -2.78
CA ARG A 62 12.75 -17.26 -2.39
C ARG A 62 13.81 -17.03 -3.47
N GLN A 63 13.46 -17.21 -4.74
CA GLN A 63 14.39 -16.99 -5.87
C GLN A 63 14.75 -15.51 -6.01
N VAL A 64 13.75 -14.63 -5.94
CA VAL A 64 13.95 -13.17 -5.99
C VAL A 64 14.84 -12.71 -4.83
N LYS A 65 14.55 -13.18 -3.61
CA LYS A 65 15.38 -12.89 -2.42
C LYS A 65 16.81 -13.41 -2.57
N LYS A 66 17.00 -14.63 -3.08
CA LYS A 66 18.34 -15.21 -3.29
C LYS A 66 19.18 -14.36 -4.23
N LEU A 67 18.59 -13.90 -5.35
CA LEU A 67 19.27 -13.03 -6.30
C LEU A 67 19.61 -11.66 -5.69
N PHE A 68 18.68 -11.05 -4.95
CA PHE A 68 18.96 -9.79 -4.25
C PHE A 68 20.07 -9.94 -3.19
N TYR A 69 20.03 -10.98 -2.35
CA TYR A 69 21.06 -11.22 -1.33
C TYR A 69 22.41 -11.66 -1.90
N SER A 70 22.48 -12.00 -3.20
CA SER A 70 23.75 -12.24 -3.90
C SER A 70 24.52 -10.95 -4.25
N GLY A 71 23.94 -9.78 -3.94
CA GLY A 71 24.58 -8.46 -4.11
C GLY A 71 24.07 -7.66 -5.31
N LEU A 72 23.12 -8.20 -6.08
CA LEU A 72 22.48 -7.50 -7.20
C LEU A 72 21.51 -6.41 -6.70
N SER A 73 21.44 -5.29 -7.42
CA SER A 73 20.46 -4.23 -7.14
C SER A 73 19.03 -4.67 -7.48
N LYS A 74 18.01 -3.98 -6.95
CA LYS A 74 16.60 -4.32 -7.25
C LYS A 74 16.30 -4.22 -8.75
N GLU A 75 16.91 -3.24 -9.41
CA GLU A 75 16.83 -2.98 -10.84
C GLU A 75 17.43 -4.14 -11.64
N GLU A 76 18.61 -4.61 -11.26
CA GLU A 76 19.28 -5.72 -11.91
C GLU A 76 18.52 -7.03 -11.76
N VAL A 77 17.97 -7.29 -10.56
CA VAL A 77 17.15 -8.47 -10.30
C VAL A 77 15.85 -8.41 -11.11
N TYR A 78 15.19 -7.24 -11.15
CA TYR A 78 13.97 -7.05 -11.94
C TYR A 78 14.24 -7.27 -13.43
N ARG A 79 15.28 -6.62 -13.98
CA ARG A 79 15.66 -6.75 -15.40
C ARG A 79 15.99 -8.19 -15.75
N LYS A 80 16.83 -8.86 -14.97
CA LYS A 80 17.24 -10.25 -15.21
C LYS A 80 16.05 -11.21 -15.25
N LEU A 81 15.15 -11.11 -14.26
CA LEU A 81 13.97 -11.97 -14.19
C LEU A 81 12.93 -11.63 -15.26
N SER A 82 12.81 -10.36 -15.66
CA SER A 82 11.95 -9.96 -16.77
C SER A 82 12.45 -10.51 -18.10
N THR A 83 13.77 -10.53 -18.34
CA THR A 83 14.37 -11.13 -19.56
C THR A 83 14.23 -12.64 -19.58
N GLU A 84 14.21 -13.31 -18.43
CA GLU A 84 13.99 -14.76 -18.30
C GLU A 84 12.50 -15.18 -18.37
N ASN A 85 11.61 -14.27 -18.76
CA ASN A 85 10.18 -14.49 -18.95
C ASN A 85 9.40 -14.87 -17.67
N TYR A 86 9.81 -14.32 -16.51
CA TYR A 86 9.06 -14.43 -15.25
C TYR A 86 8.01 -13.32 -15.13
N ASN A 87 6.96 -13.60 -14.35
CA ASN A 87 5.86 -12.65 -14.15
C ASN A 87 6.35 -11.33 -13.47
N PRO A 88 6.31 -10.18 -14.16
CA PRO A 88 6.86 -8.92 -13.66
C PRO A 88 6.08 -8.36 -12.45
N VAL A 89 4.78 -8.66 -12.33
CA VAL A 89 3.94 -8.27 -11.20
C VAL A 89 4.40 -8.96 -9.91
N LYS A 90 4.68 -10.27 -9.99
CA LYS A 90 5.14 -11.05 -8.82
C LYS A 90 6.55 -10.66 -8.42
N VAL A 91 7.45 -10.51 -9.39
CA VAL A 91 8.84 -10.08 -9.14
C VAL A 91 8.87 -8.70 -8.50
N SER A 92 8.15 -7.74 -9.08
CA SER A 92 8.11 -6.36 -8.56
C SER A 92 7.56 -6.32 -7.13
N ARG A 93 6.49 -7.07 -6.84
CA ARG A 93 5.89 -7.14 -5.50
C ARG A 93 6.86 -7.66 -4.45
N VAL A 94 7.64 -8.69 -4.78
CA VAL A 94 8.62 -9.23 -3.83
C VAL A 94 9.78 -8.26 -3.63
N LEU A 95 10.32 -7.69 -4.71
CA LEU A 95 11.42 -6.72 -4.63
C LEU A 95 11.05 -5.46 -3.85
N SER A 96 9.84 -4.95 -4.05
CA SER A 96 9.36 -3.74 -3.39
C SER A 96 9.16 -3.91 -1.88
N GLN A 97 9.01 -5.15 -1.40
CA GLN A 97 8.90 -5.50 0.01
C GLN A 97 10.25 -5.74 0.70
N ILE A 98 11.35 -5.82 -0.05
CA ILE A 98 12.67 -6.02 0.54
C ILE A 98 13.25 -4.67 0.98
N LEU A 99 13.58 -4.55 2.27
CA LEU A 99 14.33 -3.40 2.78
C LEU A 99 15.79 -3.44 2.29
N GLU A 100 16.26 -2.32 1.74
CA GLU A 100 17.68 -2.12 1.45
C GLU A 100 18.46 -1.82 2.74
N LYS A 101 19.73 -2.27 2.78
CA LYS A 101 20.60 -2.11 3.95
C LYS A 101 20.85 -0.64 4.30
N ASP A 102 20.96 0.24 3.31
CA ASP A 102 21.23 1.66 3.51
C ASP A 102 19.99 2.41 4.04
N THR A 103 18.81 2.01 3.57
CA THR A 103 17.52 2.47 4.09
C THR A 103 17.31 2.01 5.53
N LEU A 104 17.85 0.86 5.92
CA LEU A 104 17.77 0.33 7.28
C LEU A 104 18.63 1.13 8.27
N GLN A 105 19.84 1.59 7.87
CA GLN A 105 20.74 2.33 8.76
C GLN A 105 20.31 3.79 8.98
N MET A 106 19.99 4.51 7.90
CA MET A 106 19.58 5.92 7.99
C MET A 106 18.23 6.09 8.70
N ASN A 107 17.39 5.05 8.73
CA ASN A 107 16.08 5.04 9.37
C ASN A 107 16.02 4.42 10.77
N LYS A 108 17.12 3.95 11.39
CA LYS A 108 17.04 3.44 12.78
C LYS A 108 16.41 4.45 13.74
N LYS A 109 16.74 5.74 13.59
CA LYS A 109 16.16 6.84 14.39
C LYS A 109 14.67 7.06 14.12
N VAL A 110 14.27 7.04 12.85
CA VAL A 110 12.85 7.18 12.44
C VAL A 110 12.04 6.00 12.94
N HIS A 111 12.59 4.79 12.83
CA HIS A 111 11.98 3.55 13.30
C HIS A 111 11.84 3.55 14.82
N ILE A 112 12.89 3.93 15.55
CA ILE A 112 12.86 4.03 17.02
C ILE A 112 11.85 5.10 17.47
N GLY A 113 11.86 6.30 16.86
CA GLY A 113 10.91 7.35 17.17
C GLY A 113 9.45 6.94 16.90
N PHE A 114 9.22 6.18 15.82
CA PHE A 114 7.92 5.64 15.49
C PHE A 114 7.44 4.57 16.50
N VAL A 115 8.32 3.65 16.90
CA VAL A 115 8.01 2.65 17.93
C VAL A 115 7.75 3.32 19.28
N ILE A 116 8.53 4.34 19.65
CA ILE A 116 8.30 5.12 20.87
C ILE A 116 6.94 5.82 20.82
N SER A 117 6.60 6.46 19.70
CA SER A 117 5.30 7.13 19.52
C SER A 117 4.13 6.14 19.67
N LEU A 118 4.27 4.92 19.13
CA LEU A 118 3.31 3.82 19.33
C LEU A 118 3.22 3.40 20.80
N CYS A 119 4.35 3.19 21.48
CA CYS A 119 4.35 2.84 22.90
C CYS A 119 3.65 3.90 23.75
N VAL A 120 3.92 5.19 23.49
CA VAL A 120 3.25 6.30 24.18
C VAL A 120 1.74 6.28 23.90
N PHE A 121 1.33 6.12 22.64
CA PHE A 121 -0.08 6.01 22.26
C PHE A 121 -0.80 4.92 23.05
N TYR A 122 -0.22 3.72 23.11
CA TYR A 122 -0.82 2.58 23.80
C TYR A 122 -0.83 2.74 25.32
N LEU A 123 0.23 3.30 25.92
CA LEU A 123 0.24 3.62 27.35
C LEU A 123 -0.84 4.64 27.71
N THR A 124 -1.09 5.62 26.82
CA THR A 124 -2.11 6.64 27.04
C THR A 124 -3.52 6.04 26.94
N HIS A 125 -3.78 5.17 25.96
CA HIS A 125 -5.07 4.46 25.84
C HIS A 125 -5.31 3.47 26.98
N LEU A 126 -4.26 2.77 27.43
CA LEU A 126 -4.33 1.90 28.59
C LEU A 126 -4.66 2.69 29.87
N ALA A 127 -4.04 3.87 30.06
CA ALA A 127 -4.34 4.74 31.19
C ALA A 127 -5.80 5.22 31.18
N ILE A 128 -6.33 5.61 30.01
CA ILE A 128 -7.74 6.00 29.85
C ILE A 128 -8.66 4.82 30.17
N LEU A 129 -8.32 3.61 29.72
CA LEU A 129 -9.13 2.41 29.96
C LEU A 129 -9.14 2.01 31.44
N ILE A 130 -8.00 2.14 32.14
CA ILE A 130 -7.89 1.88 33.58
C ILE A 130 -8.66 2.94 34.38
N ILE A 131 -8.55 4.22 34.02
CA ILE A 131 -9.26 5.30 34.73
C ILE A 131 -10.77 5.24 34.44
N GLY A 132 -11.16 4.92 33.21
CA GLY A 132 -12.56 4.85 32.77
C GLY A 132 -13.31 3.62 33.29
N ASN A 133 -12.73 2.42 33.20
CA ASN A 133 -13.35 1.17 33.68
C ASN A 133 -13.02 0.83 35.14
N GLY A 134 -11.93 1.38 35.69
CA GLY A 134 -11.51 1.10 37.07
C GLY A 134 -12.46 1.62 38.14
N LEU A 135 -13.42 2.47 37.78
CA LEU A 135 -14.48 2.95 38.67
C LEU A 135 -15.63 1.93 38.87
N THR A 136 -15.76 0.92 38.01
CA THR A 136 -16.95 0.03 38.01
C THR A 136 -16.65 -1.47 37.81
N SER A 137 -15.46 -1.84 37.34
CA SER A 137 -15.12 -3.23 36.97
C SER A 137 -14.23 -3.91 38.00
N SER A 138 -14.28 -5.25 38.07
CA SER A 138 -13.41 -6.03 38.95
C SER A 138 -11.94 -5.94 38.49
N LEU A 139 -10.99 -5.96 39.43
CA LEU A 139 -9.56 -5.88 39.12
C LEU A 139 -9.11 -6.96 38.12
N SER A 140 -9.68 -8.16 38.21
CA SER A 140 -9.40 -9.27 37.29
C SER A 140 -9.83 -9.00 35.85
N GLU A 141 -11.00 -8.38 35.65
CA GLU A 141 -11.49 -8.02 34.31
C GLU A 141 -10.63 -6.91 33.71
N VAL A 142 -10.31 -5.88 34.49
CA VAL A 142 -9.43 -4.78 34.04
C VAL A 142 -8.07 -5.33 33.61
N LEU A 143 -7.48 -6.24 34.39
CA LEU A 143 -6.20 -6.88 34.04
C LEU A 143 -6.32 -7.74 32.78
N PHE A 144 -7.39 -8.54 32.65
CA PHE A 144 -7.60 -9.39 31.48
C PHE A 144 -7.74 -8.58 30.19
N TYR A 145 -8.58 -7.54 30.18
CA TYR A 145 -8.76 -6.66 29.03
C TYR A 145 -7.50 -5.82 28.75
N SER A 146 -6.74 -5.45 29.77
CA SER A 146 -5.45 -4.76 29.62
C SER A 146 -4.41 -5.64 28.91
N VAL A 147 -4.32 -6.92 29.30
CA VAL A 147 -3.40 -7.87 28.66
C VAL A 147 -3.79 -8.12 27.21
N LEU A 148 -5.06 -8.40 26.92
CA LEU A 148 -5.54 -8.55 25.54
C LEU A 148 -5.35 -7.28 24.72
N GLY A 149 -5.62 -6.12 25.33
CA GLY A 149 -5.44 -4.80 24.75
C GLY A 149 -3.99 -4.47 24.39
N LEU A 150 -3.01 -5.10 25.05
CA LEU A 150 -1.58 -4.93 24.76
C LEU A 150 -1.04 -5.92 23.71
N ILE A 151 -1.65 -7.10 23.57
CA ILE A 151 -1.16 -8.14 22.63
C ILE A 151 -1.23 -7.66 21.19
N ILE A 152 -2.38 -7.13 20.76
CA ILE A 152 -2.57 -6.66 19.37
C ILE A 152 -1.56 -5.55 19.03
N PRO A 153 -1.43 -4.48 19.82
CA PRO A 153 -0.37 -3.48 19.72
C PRO A 153 1.05 -4.05 19.61
N SER A 154 1.37 -5.01 20.47
CA SER A 154 2.69 -5.62 20.53
C SER A 154 3.01 -6.38 19.24
N ILE A 155 2.03 -7.08 18.67
CA ILE A 155 2.17 -7.74 17.37
C ILE A 155 2.42 -6.71 16.27
N VAL A 156 1.70 -5.57 16.28
CA VAL A 156 1.88 -4.49 15.29
C VAL A 156 3.32 -3.96 15.36
N VAL A 157 3.76 -3.58 16.55
CA VAL A 157 5.10 -3.03 16.81
C VAL A 157 6.17 -4.05 16.42
N PHE A 158 6.02 -5.31 16.82
CA PHE A 158 6.97 -6.37 16.49
C PHE A 158 7.06 -6.61 14.98
N THR A 159 5.93 -6.62 14.28
CA THR A 159 5.87 -6.83 12.82
C THR A 159 6.56 -5.67 12.09
N ILE A 160 6.33 -4.44 12.53
CA ILE A 160 7.01 -3.26 12.01
C ILE A 160 8.51 -3.32 12.31
N TYR A 161 8.90 -3.67 13.54
CA TYR A 161 10.30 -3.85 13.97
C TYR A 161 11.05 -4.86 13.11
N LYS A 162 10.39 -5.98 12.76
CA LYS A 162 10.94 -6.99 11.85
C LYS A 162 11.02 -6.53 10.39
N GLY A 163 10.57 -5.32 10.06
CA GLY A 163 10.60 -4.79 8.71
C GLY A 163 9.57 -5.48 7.80
N HIS A 164 8.43 -5.90 8.34
CA HIS A 164 7.32 -6.40 7.53
C HIS A 164 6.34 -5.27 7.24
N ILE A 165 6.08 -5.02 5.96
CA ILE A 165 5.15 -3.97 5.55
C ILE A 165 3.72 -4.19 6.06
N GLY A 166 3.31 -5.46 6.25
CA GLY A 166 1.99 -5.80 6.77
C GLY A 166 1.68 -5.16 8.13
N GLY A 167 2.70 -4.90 8.94
CA GLY A 167 2.53 -4.21 10.22
C GLY A 167 2.03 -2.77 10.05
N PHE A 168 2.48 -2.05 9.01
CA PHE A 168 2.00 -0.70 8.71
C PHE A 168 0.53 -0.72 8.26
N TYR A 169 0.13 -1.69 7.43
CA TYR A 169 -1.26 -1.80 6.99
C TYR A 169 -2.21 -2.11 8.15
N LEU A 170 -1.80 -3.05 9.00
CA LEU A 170 -2.56 -3.44 10.18
C LEU A 170 -2.67 -2.26 11.16
N LEU A 171 -1.60 -1.49 11.35
CA LEU A 171 -1.67 -0.25 12.14
C LEU A 171 -2.66 0.76 11.54
N CYS A 172 -2.55 1.05 10.24
CA CYS A 172 -3.40 2.03 9.57
C CYS A 172 -4.88 1.63 9.65
N PHE A 173 -5.18 0.33 9.56
CA PHE A 173 -6.51 -0.20 9.78
C PHE A 173 -7.02 0.10 11.21
N PHE A 174 -6.21 -0.16 12.24
CA PHE A 174 -6.62 0.12 13.62
C PHE A 174 -6.77 1.60 13.92
N LEU A 175 -5.89 2.45 13.40
CA LEU A 175 -6.01 3.91 13.58
C LEU A 175 -7.25 4.45 12.87
N PHE A 176 -7.54 3.97 11.66
CA PHE A 176 -8.75 4.36 10.95
C PHE A 176 -10.02 3.87 11.67
N LYS A 177 -10.03 2.62 12.14
CA LYS A 177 -11.11 2.10 12.96
C LYS A 177 -11.30 2.93 14.24
N GLY A 178 -10.19 3.28 14.92
CA GLY A 178 -10.21 4.11 16.13
C GLY A 178 -10.89 5.45 15.89
N VAL A 179 -10.61 6.11 14.76
CA VAL A 179 -11.32 7.34 14.38
C VAL A 179 -12.83 7.12 14.25
N LEU A 180 -13.27 6.02 13.62
CA LEU A 180 -14.70 5.73 13.48
C LEU A 180 -15.36 5.45 14.83
N ASP A 181 -14.70 4.66 15.68
CA ASP A 181 -15.18 4.31 17.01
C ASP A 181 -15.27 5.57 17.90
N ASP A 182 -14.26 6.44 17.87
CA ASP A 182 -14.22 7.71 18.59
C ASP A 182 -15.34 8.66 18.12
N LEU A 183 -15.53 8.80 16.81
CA LEU A 183 -16.59 9.65 16.24
C LEU A 183 -18.00 9.16 16.59
N ALA A 184 -18.20 7.85 16.76
CA ALA A 184 -19.50 7.29 17.13
C ALA A 184 -19.95 7.71 18.54
N ILE A 185 -19.01 8.04 19.43
CA ILE A 185 -19.31 8.50 20.79
C ILE A 185 -19.10 10.01 20.97
N PHE A 186 -18.87 10.77 19.88
CA PHE A 186 -18.50 12.19 19.89
C PHE A 186 -19.38 13.07 20.78
N GLU A 187 -20.69 12.82 20.77
CA GLU A 187 -21.66 13.61 21.54
C GLU A 187 -21.48 13.47 23.07
N GLN A 188 -20.87 12.40 23.56
CA GLN A 188 -20.67 12.17 24.99
C GLN A 188 -19.64 13.11 25.60
N ASN A 189 -18.52 13.34 24.89
CA ASN A 189 -17.48 14.26 25.32
C ASN A 189 -16.69 14.82 24.13
N PRO A 190 -17.21 15.87 23.47
CA PRO A 190 -16.65 16.39 22.22
C PRO A 190 -15.18 16.82 22.34
N PHE A 191 -14.78 17.38 23.49
CA PHE A 191 -13.42 17.86 23.69
C PHE A 191 -12.42 16.70 23.77
N VAL A 192 -12.68 15.72 24.64
CA VAL A 192 -11.79 14.56 24.82
C VAL A 192 -11.69 13.76 23.52
N ILE A 193 -12.82 13.57 22.86
CA ILE A 193 -12.90 12.79 21.62
C ILE A 193 -12.19 13.51 20.47
N SER A 194 -12.31 14.84 20.36
CA SER A 194 -11.56 15.62 19.37
C SER A 194 -10.05 15.45 19.52
N VAL A 195 -9.55 15.38 20.76
CA VAL A 195 -8.12 15.12 21.02
C VAL A 195 -7.73 13.71 20.60
N ALA A 196 -8.54 12.70 20.94
CA ALA A 196 -8.29 11.31 20.55
C ALA A 196 -8.27 11.12 19.02
N VAL A 197 -9.27 11.66 18.33
CA VAL A 197 -9.35 11.64 16.85
C VAL A 197 -8.14 12.34 16.25
N SER A 198 -7.76 13.52 16.74
CA SER A 198 -6.59 14.25 16.23
C SER A 198 -5.32 13.43 16.37
N PHE A 199 -5.14 12.75 17.50
CA PHE A 199 -3.98 11.88 17.73
C PHE A 199 -3.96 10.69 16.77
N ASN A 200 -5.10 10.01 16.58
CA ASN A 200 -5.24 8.91 15.64
C ASN A 200 -4.91 9.33 14.19
N VAL A 201 -5.40 10.49 13.75
CA VAL A 201 -5.14 11.04 12.41
C VAL A 201 -3.65 11.39 12.24
N VAL A 202 -3.04 12.07 13.21
CA VAL A 202 -1.62 12.42 13.17
C VAL A 202 -0.75 11.16 13.10
N LEU A 203 -1.06 10.15 13.92
CA LEU A 203 -0.32 8.89 13.93
C LEU A 203 -0.52 8.12 12.62
N PHE A 204 -1.71 8.19 12.01
CA PHE A 204 -2.00 7.59 10.71
C PHE A 204 -1.14 8.25 9.61
N CYS A 205 -1.15 9.59 9.52
CA CYS A 205 -0.31 10.32 8.58
C CYS A 205 1.18 10.01 8.79
N PHE A 206 1.62 9.93 10.05
CA PHE A 206 3.00 9.60 10.38
C PHE A 206 3.35 8.16 9.98
N ALA A 207 2.46 7.19 10.19
CA ALA A 207 2.64 5.81 9.75
C ALA A 207 2.75 5.71 8.22
N VAL A 208 1.89 6.42 7.49
CA VAL A 208 1.94 6.50 6.01
C VAL A 208 3.27 7.10 5.56
N TYR A 209 3.70 8.19 6.19
CA TYR A 209 4.96 8.86 5.91
C TYR A 209 6.16 7.91 6.10
N VAL A 210 6.24 7.25 7.26
CA VAL A 210 7.32 6.30 7.56
C VAL A 210 7.28 5.12 6.60
N LYS A 211 6.09 4.56 6.30
CA LYS A 211 5.92 3.48 5.33
C LYS A 211 6.45 3.86 3.95
N ASN A 212 6.09 5.05 3.45
CA ASN A 212 6.54 5.51 2.14
C ASN A 212 8.05 5.77 2.10
N ARG A 213 8.66 6.18 3.23
CA ARG A 213 10.10 6.36 3.36
C ARG A 213 10.87 5.04 3.44
N LEU A 214 10.30 4.01 4.07
CA LEU A 214 10.90 2.68 4.17
C LEU A 214 10.68 1.82 2.91
N TYR A 215 9.57 2.03 2.20
CA TYR A 215 9.17 1.25 1.02
C TYR A 215 8.83 2.19 -0.16
N PRO A 216 9.82 2.89 -0.74
CA PRO A 216 9.58 3.91 -1.77
C PRO A 216 9.00 3.34 -3.08
N TYR A 217 9.20 2.05 -3.34
CA TYR A 217 8.72 1.34 -4.53
C TYR A 217 7.27 0.83 -4.39
N GLN A 218 6.63 1.03 -3.23
CA GLN A 218 5.22 0.68 -3.02
C GLN A 218 4.39 1.93 -2.75
N SER A 219 3.32 2.11 -3.53
CA SER A 219 2.19 2.93 -3.12
C SER A 219 1.45 2.26 -1.96
N PHE A 220 0.41 2.90 -1.43
CA PHE A 220 -0.28 2.41 -0.24
C PHE A 220 -0.98 1.05 -0.45
N PHE A 221 -1.56 0.82 -1.64
CA PHE A 221 -2.26 -0.43 -1.98
C PHE A 221 -1.66 -1.19 -3.17
N HIS A 222 -0.74 -0.58 -3.92
CA HIS A 222 -0.19 -1.15 -5.15
C HIS A 222 1.30 -0.87 -5.29
N ASN A 223 2.02 -1.66 -6.09
CA ASN A 223 3.39 -1.33 -6.44
C ASN A 223 3.40 -0.07 -7.32
N LYS A 224 4.40 0.81 -7.13
CA LYS A 224 4.48 2.06 -7.89
C LYS A 224 4.77 1.74 -9.36
N LYS A 225 4.00 2.33 -10.28
CA LYS A 225 4.21 2.25 -11.73
C LYS A 225 4.67 3.61 -12.27
N ASP A 226 5.45 3.63 -13.34
CA ASP A 226 5.85 4.84 -14.04
C ASP A 226 4.72 5.32 -14.96
N ILE A 227 4.95 6.45 -15.62
CA ILE A 227 4.03 7.02 -16.62
C ILE A 227 3.79 6.12 -17.84
N HIS A 228 4.57 5.06 -18.00
CA HIS A 228 4.48 4.08 -19.08
C HIS A 228 3.91 2.73 -18.60
N GLY A 229 3.39 2.66 -17.36
CA GLY A 229 2.81 1.44 -16.80
C GLY A 229 3.81 0.42 -16.26
N ASN A 230 5.12 0.67 -16.36
CA ASN A 230 6.18 -0.21 -15.88
C ASN A 230 6.40 -0.04 -14.37
N TYR A 231 6.74 -1.11 -13.66
CA TYR A 231 7.05 -1.00 -12.23
C TYR A 231 8.29 -0.14 -12.00
N VAL A 232 8.15 0.92 -11.20
CA VAL A 232 9.23 1.88 -10.94
C VAL A 232 10.26 1.21 -10.04
N PHE A 233 11.33 0.72 -10.64
CA PHE A 233 12.62 0.53 -9.97
C PHE A 233 13.55 1.56 -10.60
N LYS A 234 13.33 2.83 -10.28
CA LYS A 234 14.24 3.89 -10.72
C LYS A 234 15.35 3.97 -9.69
N SER A 235 16.57 3.71 -10.13
CA SER A 235 17.80 4.03 -9.41
C SER A 235 17.71 5.49 -8.96
N ASN A 236 17.56 5.70 -7.65
CA ASN A 236 17.96 6.96 -7.06
C ASN A 236 19.50 6.95 -7.10
N LYS A 237 20.06 7.63 -8.10
CA LYS A 237 21.40 8.20 -7.95
C LYS A 237 21.34 9.36 -6.98
#